data_AF-A0A914LP71-F1
#
_entry.id   AF-A0A914LP71-F1
#
_cell.length_a   1.000
_cell.length_b   1.000
_cell.length_c   1.000
_cell.angle_alpha   90.00
_cell.angle_beta   90.00
_cell.angle_gamma   90.00
#
_symmetry.space_group_name_H-M   'P 1'
#
loop_
_entity.id
_entity.type
_entity.pdbx_description
1 polymer ?
#
loop_
_entity_poly.entity_id
_entity_poly.type
_entity_poly.pdbx_seq_one_letter_code
_entity_poly.pdbx_strand_id
1 'polypeptide(L)'
;MEMICVDFFSLFERCEKTISKQNDIEPLALELPSKKSLNARQKAEVEVTEYLRAKKIPIECDPYGFWTGDNTVKWPILSKIATRFLSAPCTSAEAERLFSSAGLIINNLRKSLLQENAEMLLFLHHNLVIYNFEYE
;
A
#
# COMPACT_ATOMS: atom_id res chain seq x y z
N MET A 1 10.31 16.82 16.87
CA MET A 1 10.59 15.63 16.06
C MET A 1 9.47 14.60 16.27
N GLU A 2 8.20 15.04 16.14
CA GLU A 2 7.00 14.22 16.43
C GLU A 2 5.96 14.30 15.31
N MET A 3 6.21 15.06 14.24
CA MET A 3 5.13 15.53 13.35
C MET A 3 4.95 14.72 12.05
N ILE A 4 5.79 13.71 11.79
CA ILE A 4 5.70 12.88 10.57
C ILE A 4 5.12 11.48 10.86
N CYS A 5 5.21 11.00 12.11
CA CYS A 5 4.74 9.66 12.48
C CYS A 5 3.20 9.55 12.61
N VAL A 6 2.52 10.67 12.82
CA VAL A 6 1.05 10.70 12.99
C VAL A 6 0.28 10.52 11.67
N ASP A 7 0.88 10.78 10.52
CA ASP A 7 0.16 10.67 9.23
C ASP A 7 0.05 9.23 8.74
N PHE A 8 1.07 8.39 8.94
CA PHE A 8 1.02 6.99 8.52
C PHE A 8 0.10 6.15 9.41
N PHE A 9 0.18 6.36 10.73
CA PHE A 9 -0.67 5.66 11.69
C PHE A 9 -2.14 6.11 11.55
N SER A 10 -2.39 7.40 11.32
CA SER A 10 -3.75 7.89 11.08
C SER A 10 -4.35 7.39 9.76
N LEU A 11 -3.55 7.18 8.72
CA LEU A 11 -3.98 6.55 7.46
C LEU A 11 -4.38 5.08 7.66
N PHE A 12 -3.59 4.34 8.44
CA PHE A 12 -3.89 2.95 8.80
C PHE A 12 -5.16 2.84 9.66
N GLU A 13 -5.26 3.63 10.72
CA GLU A 13 -6.42 3.64 11.63
C GLU A 13 -7.70 4.15 10.95
N ARG A 14 -7.56 5.07 9.98
CA ARG A 14 -8.68 5.55 9.15
C ARG A 14 -9.17 4.49 8.18
N CYS A 15 -8.29 3.59 7.73
CA CYS A 15 -8.66 2.47 6.87
C CYS A 15 -9.43 1.39 7.65
N GLU A 16 -9.01 1.06 8.87
CA GLU A 16 -9.69 0.09 9.75
C GLU A 16 -11.10 0.56 10.17
N LYS A 17 -11.25 1.87 10.45
CA LYS A 17 -12.55 2.52 10.76
C LYS A 17 -13.51 2.55 9.57
N THR A 18 -13.02 2.35 8.36
CA THR A 18 -13.86 2.30 7.13
C THR A 18 -14.36 0.88 6.86
N ILE A 19 -13.55 -0.14 7.18
CA ILE A 19 -13.90 -1.57 6.99
C ILE A 19 -14.99 -2.02 7.98
N SER A 20 -14.97 -1.55 9.22
CA SER A 20 -15.94 -1.93 10.26
C SER A 20 -17.36 -1.38 10.07
N LYS A 21 -17.57 -0.40 9.17
CA LYS A 21 -18.90 0.21 8.92
C LYS A 21 -19.67 -0.40 7.76
N GLN A 22 -19.11 -1.38 7.05
CA GLN A 22 -19.68 -1.90 5.80
C GLN A 22 -20.18 -3.36 5.90
N ASN A 23 -20.71 -3.76 7.06
CA ASN A 23 -21.26 -5.12 7.25
C ASN A 23 -22.78 -5.25 7.08
N ASP A 24 -23.47 -4.19 6.64
CA ASP A 24 -24.90 -4.27 6.28
C ASP A 24 -25.06 -4.09 4.77
N ILE A 25 -24.96 -5.17 4.00
CA ILE A 25 -25.40 -5.19 2.60
C ILE A 25 -26.40 -6.34 2.42
N GLU A 26 -27.67 -6.00 2.56
CA GLU A 26 -28.82 -6.80 2.15
C GLU A 26 -28.83 -6.96 0.61
N PRO A 27 -29.19 -8.14 0.05
CA PRO A 27 -28.99 -8.41 -1.36
C PRO A 27 -30.05 -7.72 -2.23
N LEU A 28 -29.72 -6.53 -2.74
CA LEU A 28 -30.53 -5.86 -3.76
C LEU A 28 -30.30 -6.52 -5.12
N ALA A 29 -31.34 -7.17 -5.64
CA ALA A 29 -31.35 -7.83 -6.95
C ALA A 29 -30.98 -6.84 -8.08
N LEU A 30 -30.01 -7.22 -8.90
CA LEU A 30 -29.46 -6.41 -9.99
C LEU A 30 -30.27 -6.67 -11.27
N GLU A 31 -31.28 -5.85 -11.55
CA GLU A 31 -31.82 -5.75 -12.91
C GLU A 31 -30.81 -5.02 -13.80
N LEU A 32 -30.30 -5.69 -14.83
CA LEU A 32 -29.34 -5.14 -15.79
C LEU A 32 -30.03 -4.13 -16.72
N PRO A 33 -29.67 -2.83 -16.71
CA PRO A 33 -30.21 -1.88 -17.66
C PRO A 33 -29.40 -1.88 -18.96
N SER A 34 -30.15 -1.97 -20.05
CA SER A 34 -29.85 -1.56 -21.42
C SER A 34 -28.68 -0.56 -21.60
N LYS A 35 -27.86 -0.84 -22.63
CA LYS A 35 -26.66 -0.12 -23.13
C LYS A 35 -26.68 1.41 -22.95
N LYS A 36 -26.40 1.88 -21.74
CA LYS A 36 -25.91 3.23 -21.43
C LYS A 36 -24.53 3.08 -20.80
N SER A 37 -23.57 3.90 -21.22
CA SER A 37 -22.22 3.93 -20.64
C SER A 37 -22.31 4.04 -19.12
N LEU A 38 -21.91 3.00 -18.40
CA LEU A 38 -21.89 3.00 -16.94
C LEU A 38 -20.97 4.11 -16.43
N ASN A 39 -21.39 4.80 -15.37
CA ASN A 39 -20.53 5.76 -14.69
C ASN A 39 -19.41 5.03 -13.92
N ALA A 40 -18.38 5.78 -13.51
CA ALA A 40 -17.20 5.18 -12.85
C ALA A 40 -17.56 4.41 -11.56
N ARG A 41 -18.54 4.89 -10.80
CA ARG A 41 -19.01 4.25 -9.57
C ARG A 41 -19.69 2.90 -9.86
N GLN A 42 -20.59 2.86 -10.84
CA GLN A 42 -21.27 1.63 -11.25
C GLN A 42 -20.28 0.57 -11.77
N LYS A 43 -19.24 0.98 -12.50
CA LYS A 43 -18.16 0.07 -12.92
C LYS A 43 -17.43 -0.52 -11.73
N ALA A 44 -17.09 0.30 -10.73
CA ALA A 44 -16.46 -0.17 -9.50
C ALA A 44 -17.36 -1.12 -8.70
N GLU A 45 -18.65 -0.81 -8.58
CA GLU A 45 -19.63 -1.67 -7.89
C GLU A 45 -19.76 -3.03 -8.59
N VAL A 46 -19.74 -3.07 -9.92
CA VAL A 46 -19.74 -4.31 -10.71
C VAL A 46 -18.46 -5.11 -10.45
N GLU A 47 -17.28 -4.50 -10.53
CA GLU A 47 -16.00 -5.19 -10.26
C GLU A 47 -15.95 -5.78 -8.85
N VAL A 48 -16.37 -5.02 -7.83
CA VAL A 48 -16.42 -5.48 -6.44
C VAL A 48 -17.38 -6.66 -6.30
N THR A 49 -18.57 -6.55 -6.87
CA THR A 49 -19.56 -7.62 -6.81
C THR A 49 -19.09 -8.89 -7.51
N GLU A 50 -18.40 -8.75 -8.65
CA GLU A 50 -17.82 -9.88 -9.38
C GLU A 50 -16.70 -10.54 -8.59
N TYR A 51 -15.79 -9.76 -8.01
CA TYR A 51 -14.68 -10.26 -7.19
C TYR A 51 -15.19 -11.03 -5.97
N LEU A 52 -16.20 -10.51 -5.26
CA LEU A 52 -16.78 -11.16 -4.09
C LEU A 52 -17.48 -12.50 -4.42
N ARG A 53 -17.95 -12.66 -5.65
CA ARG A 53 -18.53 -13.92 -6.16
C ARG A 53 -17.48 -14.89 -6.71
N ALA A 54 -16.28 -14.39 -7.02
CA ALA A 54 -15.21 -15.22 -7.57
C ALA A 54 -14.70 -16.22 -6.52
N LYS A 55 -14.00 -17.24 -7.00
CA LYS A 55 -13.33 -18.21 -6.12
C LYS A 55 -12.31 -17.48 -5.25
N LYS A 56 -12.31 -17.78 -3.95
CA LYS A 56 -11.34 -17.24 -3.00
C LYS A 56 -9.91 -17.60 -3.43
N ILE A 57 -9.01 -16.64 -3.22
CA ILE A 57 -7.58 -16.80 -3.44
C ILE A 57 -7.06 -17.87 -2.45
N PRO A 58 -6.25 -18.85 -2.88
CA PRO A 58 -5.57 -19.77 -1.97
C PRO A 58 -4.69 -19.03 -0.97
N ILE A 59 -4.52 -19.57 0.23
CA ILE A 59 -3.74 -18.92 1.32
C ILE A 59 -2.24 -18.83 0.96
N GLU A 60 -1.79 -19.76 0.13
CA GLU A 60 -0.41 -19.98 -0.29
C GLU A 60 -0.03 -19.10 -1.48
N CYS A 61 -1.00 -18.37 -2.05
CA CYS A 61 -0.76 -17.44 -3.14
C CYS A 61 -0.29 -16.11 -2.59
N ASP A 62 0.70 -15.48 -3.26
CA ASP A 62 1.09 -14.11 -2.97
C ASP A 62 -0.06 -13.14 -3.33
N PRO A 63 -0.67 -12.45 -2.34
CA PRO A 63 -1.74 -11.51 -2.59
C PRO A 63 -1.30 -10.35 -3.51
N TYR A 64 -0.04 -9.91 -3.40
CA TYR A 64 0.45 -8.81 -4.23
C TYR A 64 0.61 -9.25 -5.69
N GLY A 65 1.21 -10.42 -5.93
CA GLY A 65 1.29 -11.08 -7.23
C GLY A 65 -0.09 -11.30 -7.88
N PHE A 66 -1.09 -11.70 -7.08
CA PHE A 66 -2.46 -11.88 -7.57
C PHE A 66 -3.03 -10.59 -8.19
N TRP A 67 -2.82 -9.43 -7.57
CA TRP A 67 -3.35 -8.15 -8.04
C TRP A 67 -2.49 -7.46 -9.10
N THR A 68 -1.25 -7.88 -9.30
CA THR A 68 -0.32 -7.31 -10.30
C THR A 68 -0.25 -8.13 -11.60
N GLY A 69 -0.71 -9.39 -11.58
CA GLY A 69 -0.74 -10.26 -12.76
C GLY A 69 -1.98 -10.08 -13.64
N ASP A 70 -2.47 -11.20 -14.19
CA ASP A 70 -3.55 -11.24 -15.19
C ASP A 70 -4.90 -10.67 -14.68
N ASN A 71 -5.10 -10.63 -13.37
CA ASN A 71 -6.32 -10.08 -12.77
C ASN A 71 -6.44 -8.55 -12.93
N THR A 72 -5.37 -7.86 -13.29
CA THR A 72 -5.40 -6.42 -13.63
C THR A 72 -6.32 -6.12 -14.81
N VAL A 73 -6.42 -7.05 -15.76
CA VAL A 73 -7.32 -6.94 -16.93
C VAL A 73 -8.77 -7.19 -16.52
N LYS A 74 -8.97 -8.11 -15.57
CA LYS A 74 -10.30 -8.52 -15.09
C LYS A 74 -10.92 -7.49 -14.15
N TRP A 75 -10.11 -6.95 -13.23
CA TRP A 75 -10.54 -5.94 -12.25
C TRP A 75 -9.58 -4.74 -12.26
N PRO A 76 -9.63 -3.88 -13.29
CA PRO A 76 -8.69 -2.78 -13.46
C PRO A 76 -8.82 -1.67 -12.42
N ILE A 77 -9.99 -1.47 -11.83
CA ILE A 77 -10.17 -0.47 -10.76
C ILE A 77 -9.72 -1.07 -9.43
N LEU A 78 -10.13 -2.30 -9.14
CA LEU A 78 -9.83 -2.95 -7.87
C LEU A 78 -8.34 -3.29 -7.73
N SER A 79 -7.67 -3.74 -8.80
CA SER A 79 -6.22 -4.03 -8.79
C SER A 79 -5.37 -2.82 -8.45
N LYS A 80 -5.70 -1.64 -8.97
CA LYS A 80 -5.00 -0.38 -8.64
C LYS A 80 -5.10 -0.03 -7.16
N ILE A 81 -6.25 -0.30 -6.55
CA ILE A 81 -6.48 -0.02 -5.13
C ILE A 81 -5.76 -1.07 -4.29
N ALA A 82 -5.93 -2.35 -4.62
CA ALA A 82 -5.34 -3.46 -3.90
C ALA A 82 -3.81 -3.40 -3.88
N THR A 83 -3.17 -3.11 -5.01
CA THR A 83 -1.70 -2.96 -5.09
C THR A 83 -1.19 -1.86 -4.18
N ARG A 84 -1.87 -0.70 -4.13
CA ARG A 84 -1.51 0.40 -3.23
C ARG A 84 -1.60 0.01 -1.75
N PHE A 85 -2.65 -0.70 -1.35
CA PHE A 85 -2.81 -1.11 0.04
C PHE A 85 -1.86 -2.24 0.43
N LEU A 86 -1.58 -3.17 -0.48
CA LEU A 86 -0.67 -4.30 -0.23
C LEU A 86 0.81 -3.92 -0.30
N SER A 87 1.16 -2.80 -0.96
CA SER A 87 2.55 -2.32 -1.00
C SER A 87 3.04 -1.71 0.32
N ALA A 88 2.13 -1.34 1.21
CA ALA A 88 2.48 -0.71 2.47
C ALA A 88 2.85 -1.78 3.52
N PRO A 89 3.94 -1.58 4.29
CA PRO A 89 4.25 -2.47 5.40
C PRO A 89 3.15 -2.38 6.48
N CYS A 90 2.82 -3.52 7.08
CA CYS A 90 1.79 -3.63 8.12
C CYS A 90 2.18 -2.92 9.44
N THR A 91 3.47 -2.59 9.62
CA THR A 91 3.99 -2.07 10.88
C THR A 91 4.93 -0.89 10.66
N SER A 92 5.11 -0.05 11.70
CA SER A 92 6.12 1.02 11.74
C SER A 92 7.55 0.50 11.88
N ALA A 93 7.76 -0.81 12.03
CA ALA A 93 9.07 -1.38 12.29
C ALA A 93 10.12 -1.01 11.23
N GLU A 94 9.72 -0.93 9.95
CA GLU A 94 10.63 -0.51 8.87
C GLU A 94 11.01 0.97 9.00
N ALA A 95 10.09 1.84 9.42
CA ALA A 95 10.41 3.23 9.71
C ALA A 95 11.35 3.35 10.92
N GLU A 96 11.11 2.58 11.98
CA GLU A 96 11.98 2.55 13.16
C GLU A 96 13.40 2.06 12.84
N ARG A 97 13.53 1.03 11.98
CA ARG A 97 14.82 0.58 11.44
C ARG A 97 15.51 1.68 10.66
N LEU A 98 14.78 2.37 9.79
CA LEU A 98 15.30 3.52 9.03
C LEU A 98 15.84 4.61 9.97
N PHE A 99 15.09 5.00 11.00
CA PHE A 99 15.52 6.01 11.97
C PHE A 99 16.69 5.53 12.85
N SER A 100 16.74 4.24 13.18
CA SER A 100 17.86 3.64 13.91
C SER A 100 19.15 3.74 13.08
N SER A 101 19.09 3.40 11.78
CA SER A 101 20.20 3.56 10.85
C SER A 101 20.59 5.03 10.65
N ALA A 102 19.61 5.94 10.61
CA ALA A 102 19.87 7.38 10.54
C ALA A 102 20.68 7.88 11.75
N GLY A 103 20.45 7.32 12.94
CA GLY A 103 21.24 7.63 14.14
C GLY A 103 22.73 7.26 14.02
N LEU A 104 23.07 6.25 13.20
CA LEU A 104 24.47 5.90 12.92
C LEU A 104 25.13 6.86 11.93
N ILE A 105 24.37 7.35 10.95
CA ILE A 105 24.83 8.30 9.93
C ILE A 105 25.04 9.69 10.55
N ILE A 106 24.09 10.15 11.36
CA ILE A 106 24.09 11.42 12.08
C ILE A 106 24.68 11.21 13.47
N ASN A 107 25.96 10.86 13.53
CA ASN A 107 26.65 10.64 14.80
C ASN A 107 27.30 11.93 15.34
N ASN A 108 27.70 11.91 16.61
CA ASN A 108 28.32 13.05 17.29
C ASN A 108 29.65 13.52 16.68
N LEU A 109 30.29 12.71 15.82
CA LEU A 109 31.52 13.06 15.11
C LEU A 109 31.22 13.76 13.77
N ARG A 110 29.98 13.71 13.28
CA ARG A 110 29.51 14.27 12.01
C ARG A 110 28.51 15.43 12.22
N LYS A 111 28.73 16.25 13.26
CA LYS A 111 27.85 17.39 13.60
C LYS A 111 27.76 18.49 12.55
N SER A 112 28.71 18.55 11.60
CA SER A 112 28.71 19.51 10.49
C SER A 112 27.98 19.00 9.24
N LEU A 113 27.35 17.82 9.30
CA LEU A 113 26.60 17.28 8.18
C LEU A 113 25.31 18.08 7.99
N LEU A 114 25.14 18.66 6.81
CA LEU A 114 23.89 19.31 6.43
C LEU A 114 22.75 18.30 6.35
N GLN A 115 21.53 18.74 6.63
CA GLN A 115 20.34 17.89 6.64
C GLN A 115 20.15 17.19 5.29
N GLU A 116 20.32 17.91 4.19
CA GLU A 116 20.18 17.40 2.83
C GLU A 116 21.17 16.27 2.54
N ASN A 117 22.41 16.40 3.04
CA ASN A 117 23.44 15.38 2.89
C ASN A 117 23.14 14.14 3.75
N ALA A 118 22.56 14.33 4.94
CA ALA A 118 22.14 13.23 5.79
C ALA A 118 21.00 12.42 5.16
N GLU A 119 20.01 13.10 4.59
CA GLU A 119 18.90 12.48 3.85
C GLU A 119 19.41 11.68 2.63
N MET A 120 20.32 12.26 1.85
CA MET A 120 20.92 11.58 0.70
C MET A 120 21.73 10.34 1.12
N LEU A 121 22.53 10.43 2.18
CA LEU A 121 23.28 9.27 2.69
C LEU A 121 22.36 8.16 3.20
N LEU A 122 21.27 8.51 3.88
CA LEU A 122 20.28 7.55 4.35
C LEU A 122 19.56 6.87 3.17
N PHE A 123 19.20 7.64 2.15
CA PHE A 123 18.61 7.13 0.92
C PHE A 123 19.55 6.14 0.22
N LEU A 124 20.82 6.51 0.03
CA LEU A 124 21.81 5.63 -0.59
C LEU A 124 22.03 4.37 0.24
N HIS A 125 22.22 4.50 1.56
CA HIS A 125 22.44 3.37 2.45
C HIS A 125 21.34 2.31 2.35
N HIS A 126 20.07 2.73 2.28
CA HIS A 126 18.94 1.81 2.22
C HIS A 126 18.72 1.23 0.81
N ASN A 127 18.88 2.04 -0.23
CA ASN A 127 18.54 1.63 -1.60
C ASN A 127 19.68 0.90 -2.32
N LEU A 128 20.94 1.11 -1.96
CA LEU A 128 22.08 0.46 -2.64
C LEU A 128 22.04 -1.07 -2.51
N VAL A 129 21.50 -1.59 -1.41
CA VAL A 129 21.30 -3.04 -1.20
C VAL A 129 20.33 -3.62 -2.24
N ILE A 130 19.31 -2.87 -2.66
CA ILE A 130 18.35 -3.29 -3.68
C ILE A 130 19.02 -3.48 -5.05
N TYR A 131 20.09 -2.73 -5.31
CA TYR A 131 20.86 -2.78 -6.56
C TYR A 131 22.05 -3.74 -6.50
N ASN A 132 22.16 -4.59 -5.47
CA ASN A 132 23.29 -5.50 -5.26
C ASN A 132 24.66 -4.78 -5.29
N PHE A 133 24.72 -3.54 -4.80
CA PHE A 133 25.97 -2.81 -4.71
C PHE A 133 26.79 -3.31 -3.52
N GLU A 134 27.96 -3.88 -3.78
CA GLU A 134 28.91 -4.32 -2.76
C GLU A 134 29.92 -3.20 -2.47
N TYR A 135 30.18 -2.96 -1.18
CA TYR A 135 31.23 -2.04 -0.75
C TYR A 135 32.55 -2.82 -0.72
N GLU A 136 33.43 -2.58 -1.69
CA GLU A 136 34.83 -3.03 -1.67
C GLU A 136 35.63 -2.38 -0.52
#